data_AF-A0A816B4U5-F1
#
_entry.id   AF-A0A816B4U5-F1
#
_cell.length_a   1.000
_cell.length_b   1.000
_cell.length_c   1.000
_cell.angle_alpha   90.00
_cell.angle_beta   90.00
_cell.angle_gamma   90.00
#
_symmetry.space_group_name_H-M   'P 1'
#
loop_
_entity.id
_entity.type
_entity.pdbx_description
1 polymer ?
#
loop_
_entity_poly.entity_id
_entity_poly.type
_entity_poly.pdbx_seq_one_letter_code
_entity_poly.pdbx_strand_id
1 'polypeptide(L)'
;MFNGVRETSDHGPINTWDRQVYLSDGAEAGVPSVWQHTSYIHHNLLYNNYNSFYPIDHDDGSCFYEDSYNFQIYGGKKNYLGHSKIDYHEIYVYSDCSSSGGFGSNNCLNNYGAQRGSSGWNETWIQNTCLLFNSTIPYNLDGCDTASLYVPYTASNKIYVPSTTEVTFICKVNGTRAQLNLQQWQSYGLDLGTTVEFTPDVQTIIEWGRQMLQGQKRFQNEN
;
A
#
# COMPACT_ATOMS: atom_id res chain seq x y z
N MET A 1 -9.66 -14.39 1.92
CA MET A 1 -10.80 -13.79 1.20
C MET A 1 -10.50 -13.77 -0.29
N PHE A 2 -11.45 -14.20 -1.10
CA PHE A 2 -11.37 -14.10 -2.56
C PHE A 2 -12.25 -12.94 -3.02
N ASN A 3 -11.87 -12.29 -4.12
CA ASN A 3 -12.69 -11.24 -4.70
C ASN A 3 -13.92 -11.86 -5.37
N GLY A 4 -15.10 -11.46 -4.91
CA GLY A 4 -16.40 -11.86 -5.47
C GLY A 4 -17.06 -10.79 -6.35
N VAL A 5 -16.43 -9.62 -6.49
CA VAL A 5 -16.95 -8.48 -7.25
C VAL A 5 -16.82 -8.79 -8.73
N ARG A 6 -17.94 -8.82 -9.45
CA ARG A 6 -17.97 -9.12 -10.90
C ARG A 6 -18.35 -7.93 -11.77
N GLU A 7 -18.87 -6.87 -11.18
CA GLU A 7 -19.44 -5.73 -11.89
C GLU A 7 -18.40 -4.64 -12.14
N THR A 8 -17.64 -4.27 -11.10
CA THR A 8 -16.68 -3.16 -11.15
C THR A 8 -15.26 -3.66 -10.97
N SER A 9 -14.32 -2.99 -11.64
CA SER A 9 -12.90 -3.19 -11.42
C SER A 9 -12.27 -2.31 -10.37
N ASP A 10 -13.06 -1.44 -9.78
CA ASP A 10 -12.56 -0.38 -8.91
C ASP A 10 -12.00 -0.92 -7.58
N HIS A 11 -12.50 -2.07 -7.11
CA HIS A 11 -12.22 -2.54 -5.76
C HIS A 11 -12.09 -4.05 -5.55
N GLY A 12 -11.43 -4.43 -4.46
CA GLY A 12 -11.18 -5.81 -4.07
C GLY A 12 -12.13 -6.36 -3.01
N PRO A 13 -11.70 -7.43 -2.32
CA PRO A 13 -12.45 -8.08 -1.25
C PRO A 13 -12.80 -7.16 -0.07
N ILE A 14 -11.97 -6.15 0.21
CA ILE A 14 -12.22 -5.16 1.25
C ILE A 14 -12.30 -3.79 0.58
N ASN A 15 -13.35 -3.04 0.90
CA ASN A 15 -13.52 -1.65 0.47
C ASN A 15 -13.99 -0.80 1.66
N THR A 16 -13.51 0.43 1.74
CA THR A 16 -13.91 1.42 2.72
C THR A 16 -14.26 2.75 2.05
N TRP A 17 -15.29 3.43 2.56
CA TRP A 17 -15.73 4.75 2.11
C TRP A 17 -16.26 5.58 3.29
N ASP A 18 -15.56 6.64 3.67
CA ASP A 18 -15.96 7.49 4.79
C ASP A 18 -16.80 8.68 4.32
N ARG A 19 -17.98 8.37 3.75
CA ARG A 19 -18.92 9.37 3.21
C ARG A 19 -20.01 9.81 4.19
N GLN A 20 -20.01 9.28 5.41
CA GLN A 20 -21.04 9.54 6.41
C GLN A 20 -20.41 9.98 7.71
N VAL A 21 -21.03 10.95 8.36
CA VAL A 21 -20.60 11.43 9.69
C VAL A 21 -21.22 10.54 10.75
N TYR A 22 -20.38 9.95 11.60
CA TYR A 22 -20.80 9.22 12.79
C TYR A 22 -20.33 9.95 14.05
N LEU A 23 -21.14 9.89 15.11
CA LEU A 23 -20.72 10.35 16.43
C LEU A 23 -19.92 9.23 17.11
N SER A 24 -18.71 9.55 17.52
CA SER A 24 -17.74 8.65 18.16
C SER A 24 -16.95 9.40 19.22
N ASP A 25 -16.05 8.73 19.91
CA ASP A 25 -15.12 9.32 20.89
C ASP A 25 -13.66 9.06 20.52
N GLY A 26 -13.37 9.01 19.20
CA GLY A 26 -12.04 8.68 18.68
C GLY A 26 -11.00 9.78 18.86
N ALA A 27 -11.41 11.03 19.09
CA ALA A 27 -10.49 12.10 19.46
C ALA A 27 -10.03 11.98 20.93
N GLU A 28 -10.98 11.70 21.83
CA GLU A 28 -10.76 11.53 23.27
C GLU A 28 -11.85 10.64 23.85
N ALA A 29 -11.45 9.59 24.58
CA ALA A 29 -12.37 8.59 25.11
C ALA A 29 -13.44 9.22 26.02
N GLY A 30 -14.70 8.90 25.76
CA GLY A 30 -15.85 9.45 26.47
C GLY A 30 -16.27 10.87 26.07
N VAL A 31 -15.54 11.54 25.15
CA VAL A 31 -15.90 12.87 24.63
C VAL A 31 -16.48 12.73 23.23
N PRO A 32 -17.76 13.09 23.01
CA PRO A 32 -18.37 13.03 21.68
C PRO A 32 -17.62 13.88 20.65
N SER A 33 -17.33 13.28 19.50
CA SER A 33 -16.57 13.84 18.40
C SER A 33 -17.02 13.20 17.07
N VAL A 34 -16.54 13.72 15.96
CA VAL A 34 -16.70 13.10 14.62
C VAL A 34 -15.43 12.39 14.16
N TRP A 35 -14.48 12.19 15.07
CA TRP A 35 -13.22 11.49 14.81
C TRP A 35 -13.43 10.01 15.04
N GLN A 36 -13.22 9.20 14.01
CA GLN A 36 -13.32 7.76 14.17
C GLN A 36 -12.11 7.18 14.90
N HIS A 37 -12.33 6.07 15.60
CA HIS A 37 -11.23 5.24 16.07
C HIS A 37 -10.55 4.57 14.89
N THR A 38 -9.25 4.30 15.03
CA THR A 38 -8.51 3.54 14.03
C THR A 38 -9.14 2.18 13.82
N SER A 39 -9.44 1.86 12.56
CA SER A 39 -9.88 0.53 12.14
C SER A 39 -8.67 -0.27 11.68
N TYR A 40 -8.55 -1.52 12.15
CA TYR A 40 -7.41 -2.37 11.85
C TYR A 40 -7.80 -3.48 10.88
N ILE A 41 -7.09 -3.60 9.76
CA ILE A 41 -7.24 -4.71 8.81
C ILE A 41 -5.93 -5.49 8.84
N HIS A 42 -5.93 -6.65 9.48
CA HIS A 42 -4.70 -7.40 9.68
C HIS A 42 -4.85 -8.91 9.61
N HIS A 43 -3.74 -9.60 9.27
CA HIS A 43 -3.63 -11.07 9.25
C HIS A 43 -4.60 -11.75 8.27
N ASN A 44 -4.80 -11.15 7.09
CA ASN A 44 -5.66 -11.71 6.05
C ASN A 44 -4.85 -12.28 4.88
N LEU A 45 -5.34 -13.38 4.30
CA LEU A 45 -4.97 -13.80 2.94
C LEU A 45 -5.98 -13.18 1.97
N LEU A 46 -5.56 -12.28 1.08
CA LEU A 46 -6.41 -11.58 0.13
C LEU A 46 -6.03 -11.96 -1.31
N TYR A 47 -6.98 -12.53 -2.04
CA TYR A 47 -6.82 -12.82 -3.47
C TYR A 47 -7.67 -11.87 -4.30
N ASN A 48 -7.01 -11.04 -5.09
CA ASN A 48 -7.69 -10.16 -6.02
C ASN A 48 -7.80 -10.79 -7.42
N ASN A 49 -8.68 -11.80 -7.52
CA ASN A 49 -8.65 -12.81 -8.57
C ASN A 49 -9.62 -12.57 -9.75
N TYR A 50 -10.32 -11.43 -9.81
CA TYR A 50 -11.22 -11.12 -10.92
C TYR A 50 -11.33 -9.62 -11.15
N ASN A 51 -10.84 -9.16 -12.31
CA ASN A 51 -11.00 -7.82 -12.86
C ASN A 51 -11.01 -6.71 -11.81
N SER A 52 -10.01 -6.62 -10.93
CA SER A 52 -9.92 -5.60 -9.89
C SER A 52 -8.48 -5.20 -9.65
N PHE A 53 -8.26 -4.02 -9.05
CA PHE A 53 -6.95 -3.39 -8.93
C PHE A 53 -6.32 -3.47 -7.53
N TYR A 54 -7.14 -3.50 -6.47
CA TYR A 54 -6.67 -3.31 -5.09
C TYR A 54 -7.28 -4.35 -4.14
N PRO A 55 -6.50 -5.18 -3.45
CA PRO A 55 -7.03 -6.16 -2.51
C PRO A 55 -7.69 -5.50 -1.29
N ILE A 56 -7.11 -4.38 -0.82
CA ILE A 56 -7.71 -3.45 0.12
C ILE A 56 -7.89 -2.12 -0.60
N ASP A 57 -9.13 -1.71 -0.77
CA ASP A 57 -9.49 -0.47 -1.44
C ASP A 57 -9.97 0.58 -0.43
N HIS A 58 -9.07 1.50 -0.07
CA HIS A 58 -9.41 2.69 0.71
C HIS A 58 -9.73 3.85 -0.23
N ASP A 59 -11.02 4.09 -0.46
CA ASP A 59 -11.49 5.06 -1.44
C ASP A 59 -12.27 6.22 -0.81
N ASP A 60 -12.52 7.26 -1.61
CA ASP A 60 -13.42 8.40 -1.35
C ASP A 60 -13.43 8.94 0.09
N GLY A 61 -12.25 9.31 0.60
CA GLY A 61 -12.15 9.99 1.87
C GLY A 61 -11.94 9.08 3.07
N SER A 62 -11.70 7.77 2.86
CA SER A 62 -11.35 6.82 3.92
C SER A 62 -10.22 7.33 4.80
N CYS A 63 -10.39 7.28 6.11
CA CYS A 63 -9.44 7.78 7.09
C CYS A 63 -9.19 6.80 8.24
N PHE A 64 -8.13 7.01 9.03
CA PHE A 64 -7.90 6.25 10.28
C PHE A 64 -7.93 4.72 10.09
N TYR A 65 -7.18 4.25 9.11
CA TYR A 65 -6.98 2.82 8.88
C TYR A 65 -5.55 2.41 9.19
N GLU A 66 -5.40 1.25 9.78
CA GLU A 66 -4.12 0.58 9.95
C GLU A 66 -4.17 -0.81 9.30
N ASP A 67 -3.44 -0.93 8.20
CA ASP A 67 -3.27 -2.18 7.47
C ASP A 67 -1.94 -2.80 7.89
N SER A 68 -2.00 -4.02 8.45
CA SER A 68 -0.77 -4.73 8.77
C SER A 68 -0.83 -6.24 8.65
N TYR A 69 0.29 -6.85 8.29
CA TYR A 69 0.41 -8.32 8.23
C TYR A 69 -0.63 -8.99 7.32
N ASN A 70 -1.08 -8.35 6.23
CA ASN A 70 -1.86 -9.05 5.21
C ASN A 70 -0.97 -9.61 4.10
N PHE A 71 -1.37 -10.76 3.59
CA PHE A 71 -0.76 -11.40 2.43
C PHE A 71 -1.70 -11.22 1.25
N GLN A 72 -1.35 -10.30 0.36
CA GLN A 72 -2.21 -9.77 -0.69
C GLN A 72 -1.69 -10.18 -2.06
N ILE A 73 -2.56 -10.69 -2.93
CA ILE A 73 -2.17 -11.25 -4.23
C ILE A 73 -2.94 -10.53 -5.34
N TYR A 74 -2.21 -10.11 -6.38
CA TYR A 74 -2.72 -9.41 -7.57
C TYR A 74 -3.26 -7.99 -7.31
N GLY A 75 -2.45 -7.16 -6.68
CA GLY A 75 -2.68 -5.73 -6.58
C GLY A 75 -1.77 -5.08 -5.54
N GLY A 76 -1.63 -3.76 -5.62
CA GLY A 76 -0.83 -2.96 -4.70
C GLY A 76 -1.69 -2.15 -3.72
N LYS A 77 -1.05 -1.26 -2.98
CA LYS A 77 -1.74 -0.26 -2.14
C LYS A 77 -2.36 0.83 -3.01
N LYS A 78 -3.63 1.14 -2.76
CA LYS A 78 -4.29 2.38 -3.17
C LYS A 78 -4.24 3.39 -2.03
N ASN A 79 -3.82 4.60 -2.33
CA ASN A 79 -4.09 5.78 -1.52
C ASN A 79 -4.85 6.78 -2.41
N TYR A 80 -6.16 6.87 -2.23
CA TYR A 80 -7.01 7.82 -2.92
C TYR A 80 -7.93 8.54 -1.93
N LEU A 81 -7.75 9.86 -1.89
CA LEU A 81 -8.34 10.81 -0.94
C LEU A 81 -8.22 10.36 0.54
N GLY A 82 -8.85 11.13 1.44
CA GLY A 82 -8.80 10.87 2.89
C GLY A 82 -7.43 11.15 3.50
N HIS A 83 -7.16 10.60 4.69
CA HIS A 83 -5.92 10.83 5.43
C HIS A 83 -5.73 9.80 6.57
N SER A 84 -4.62 9.87 7.29
CA SER A 84 -4.37 9.04 8.49
C SER A 84 -4.46 7.53 8.24
N LYS A 85 -3.91 7.04 7.13
CA LYS A 85 -3.79 5.60 6.85
C LYS A 85 -2.32 5.17 7.00
N ILE A 86 -2.11 4.01 7.60
CA ILE A 86 -0.78 3.46 7.91
C ILE A 86 -0.75 2.02 7.43
N ASP A 87 0.26 1.70 6.61
CA ASP A 87 0.48 0.37 6.06
C ASP A 87 1.87 -0.12 6.43
N TYR A 88 1.94 -1.26 7.12
CA TYR A 88 3.22 -1.85 7.49
C TYR A 88 3.21 -3.36 7.63
N HIS A 89 4.34 -3.98 7.32
CA HIS A 89 4.50 -5.44 7.30
C HIS A 89 3.49 -6.16 6.38
N GLU A 90 3.03 -5.50 5.33
CA GLU A 90 2.25 -6.12 4.26
C GLU A 90 3.15 -6.95 3.33
N ILE A 91 2.59 -8.02 2.75
CA ILE A 91 3.20 -8.71 1.61
C ILE A 91 2.27 -8.58 0.40
N TYR A 92 2.66 -7.78 -0.59
CA TYR A 92 1.99 -7.66 -1.88
C TYR A 92 2.67 -8.57 -2.91
N VAL A 93 1.94 -9.53 -3.45
CA VAL A 93 2.45 -10.52 -4.40
C VAL A 93 1.90 -10.23 -5.79
N TYR A 94 2.80 -10.00 -6.74
CA TYR A 94 2.50 -9.71 -8.14
C TYR A 94 1.53 -8.53 -8.27
N SER A 95 1.91 -7.42 -7.63
CA SER A 95 1.03 -6.26 -7.45
C SER A 95 0.66 -5.55 -8.76
N ASP A 96 1.40 -5.84 -9.84
CA ASP A 96 1.25 -5.32 -11.19
C ASP A 96 0.72 -6.37 -12.20
N CYS A 97 0.26 -7.52 -11.71
CA CYS A 97 -0.31 -8.58 -12.55
C CYS A 97 -1.84 -8.45 -12.72
N SER A 98 -2.44 -7.33 -12.32
CA SER A 98 -3.88 -7.10 -12.48
C SER A 98 -4.26 -7.06 -13.97
N SER A 99 -5.32 -7.81 -14.33
CA SER A 99 -5.71 -8.10 -15.72
C SER A 99 -6.26 -6.91 -16.51
N SER A 100 -6.58 -5.79 -15.86
CA SER A 100 -7.34 -4.70 -16.48
C SER A 100 -6.57 -3.39 -16.67
N GLY A 101 -5.31 -3.30 -16.20
CA GLY A 101 -4.42 -2.16 -16.47
C GLY A 101 -5.01 -0.79 -16.11
N GLY A 102 -6.01 -0.74 -15.23
CA GLY A 102 -6.70 0.47 -14.84
C GLY A 102 -5.90 1.31 -13.85
N PHE A 103 -6.50 2.42 -13.45
CA PHE A 103 -5.89 3.43 -12.59
C PHE A 103 -5.19 2.80 -11.37
N GLY A 104 -3.87 2.97 -11.28
CA GLY A 104 -3.01 2.52 -10.19
C GLY A 104 -2.85 1.00 -9.98
N SER A 105 -3.09 0.18 -11.01
CA SER A 105 -3.06 -1.28 -10.85
C SER A 105 -1.72 -1.97 -11.18
N ASN A 106 -0.64 -1.20 -11.34
CA ASN A 106 0.62 -1.69 -11.94
C ASN A 106 1.87 -1.46 -11.06
N ASN A 107 1.67 -1.19 -9.77
CA ASN A 107 2.71 -0.73 -8.85
C ASN A 107 2.49 -1.33 -7.46
N CYS A 108 3.49 -1.25 -6.60
CA CYS A 108 3.40 -1.61 -5.18
C CYS A 108 2.55 -0.60 -4.40
N LEU A 109 2.78 0.68 -4.67
CA LEU A 109 2.13 1.80 -4.00
C LEU A 109 1.66 2.81 -5.03
N ASN A 110 0.40 3.18 -4.94
CA ASN A 110 -0.21 4.21 -5.77
C ASN A 110 -0.78 5.29 -4.87
N ASN A 111 -0.31 6.52 -5.03
CA ASN A 111 -0.77 7.67 -4.28
C ASN A 111 -1.40 8.70 -5.21
N TYR A 112 -2.65 8.99 -4.90
CA TYR A 112 -3.50 9.97 -5.56
C TYR A 112 -4.28 10.80 -4.54
N GLY A 113 -4.13 10.52 -3.24
CA GLY A 113 -5.04 11.04 -2.21
C GLY A 113 -4.63 12.35 -1.59
N ALA A 114 -3.34 12.58 -1.40
CA ALA A 114 -2.91 13.81 -0.77
C ALA A 114 -2.87 14.97 -1.78
N GLN A 115 -3.86 15.85 -1.70
CA GLN A 115 -3.86 17.19 -2.31
C GLN A 115 -3.72 18.29 -1.25
N ARG A 116 -2.72 19.16 -1.43
CA ARG A 116 -2.46 20.28 -0.52
C ARG A 116 -3.70 21.19 -0.44
N GLY A 117 -4.21 21.42 0.77
CA GLY A 117 -5.36 22.28 1.02
C GLY A 117 -6.73 21.66 0.72
N SER A 118 -6.78 20.39 0.30
CA SER A 118 -8.01 19.65 -0.02
C SER A 118 -8.15 18.37 0.81
N SER A 119 -7.02 17.69 1.05
CA SER A 119 -6.92 16.48 1.88
C SER A 119 -6.15 16.76 3.17
N GLY A 120 -6.24 15.84 4.15
CA GLY A 120 -5.40 15.85 5.34
C GLY A 120 -3.93 15.48 5.04
N TRP A 121 -3.22 14.95 6.02
CA TRP A 121 -1.80 14.56 5.89
C TRP A 121 -1.63 13.31 5.02
N ASN A 122 -0.46 13.18 4.39
CA ASN A 122 -0.14 12.02 3.58
C ASN A 122 0.12 10.76 4.45
N GLU A 123 0.01 9.60 3.82
CA GLU A 123 -0.03 8.28 4.47
C GLU A 123 1.35 7.72 4.78
N THR A 124 1.38 6.63 5.53
CA THR A 124 2.60 5.89 5.84
C THR A 124 2.58 4.53 5.13
N TRP A 125 3.65 4.19 4.43
CA TRP A 125 3.84 2.89 3.77
C TRP A 125 5.27 2.39 3.99
N ILE A 126 5.46 1.61 5.05
CA ILE A 126 6.80 1.27 5.57
C ILE A 126 6.94 -0.22 5.84
N GLN A 127 8.16 -0.75 5.77
CA GLN A 127 8.44 -2.14 6.16
C GLN A 127 7.60 -3.19 5.40
N ASN A 128 7.11 -2.82 4.22
CA ASN A 128 6.30 -3.68 3.38
C ASN A 128 7.18 -4.46 2.41
N THR A 129 6.76 -5.68 2.09
CA THR A 129 7.34 -6.48 1.02
C THR A 129 6.43 -6.41 -0.19
N CYS A 130 6.97 -6.06 -1.35
CA CYS A 130 6.22 -6.03 -2.59
C CYS A 130 6.97 -6.79 -3.68
N LEU A 131 6.26 -7.65 -4.40
CA LEU A 131 6.77 -8.41 -5.53
C LEU A 131 6.07 -7.95 -6.80
N LEU A 132 6.86 -7.42 -7.73
CA LEU A 132 6.42 -7.10 -9.09
C LEU A 132 6.61 -8.33 -10.00
N PHE A 133 5.72 -8.47 -10.97
CA PHE A 133 5.66 -9.55 -11.94
C PHE A 133 6.29 -9.15 -13.27
N ASN A 134 6.16 -7.89 -13.71
CA ASN A 134 6.68 -7.40 -14.99
C ASN A 134 7.26 -5.98 -14.95
N SER A 135 6.77 -5.12 -14.05
CA SER A 135 7.14 -3.71 -13.93
C SER A 135 8.48 -3.53 -13.20
N THR A 136 9.20 -2.46 -13.56
CA THR A 136 10.37 -1.96 -12.82
C THR A 136 10.08 -0.62 -12.14
N ILE A 137 8.82 -0.19 -12.09
CA ILE A 137 8.37 1.04 -11.44
C ILE A 137 7.61 0.63 -10.18
N PRO A 138 8.20 0.75 -8.98
CA PRO A 138 7.55 0.29 -7.75
C PRO A 138 6.42 1.21 -7.31
N TYR A 139 6.57 2.52 -7.50
CA TYR A 139 5.61 3.49 -6.99
C TYR A 139 5.07 4.40 -8.09
N ASN A 140 3.78 4.72 -7.97
CA ASN A 140 3.14 5.79 -8.70
C ASN A 140 2.67 6.85 -7.71
N LEU A 141 3.53 7.86 -7.47
CA LEU A 141 3.27 8.92 -6.52
C LEU A 141 2.87 10.19 -7.28
N ASP A 142 1.56 10.36 -7.50
CA ASP A 142 1.08 11.53 -8.20
C ASP A 142 1.44 12.81 -7.44
N GLY A 143 1.75 13.86 -8.18
CA GLY A 143 2.18 15.14 -7.60
C GLY A 143 3.55 15.14 -6.92
N CYS A 144 4.35 14.06 -7.00
CA CYS A 144 5.69 14.04 -6.41
C CYS A 144 6.57 15.17 -6.96
N ASP A 145 7.11 15.98 -6.03
CA ASP A 145 8.10 17.03 -6.31
C ASP A 145 9.07 17.13 -5.14
N THR A 146 10.36 16.92 -5.39
CA THR A 146 11.40 16.97 -4.34
C THR A 146 11.57 18.36 -3.73
N ALA A 147 11.11 19.43 -4.39
CA ALA A 147 11.11 20.79 -3.83
C ALA A 147 9.91 21.06 -2.90
N SER A 148 8.84 20.26 -2.98
CA SER A 148 7.64 20.37 -2.15
C SER A 148 7.02 18.99 -1.95
N LEU A 149 7.71 18.16 -1.15
CA LEU A 149 7.27 16.80 -0.89
C LEU A 149 5.89 16.79 -0.20
N TYR A 150 4.92 16.27 -0.93
CA TYR A 150 3.57 16.00 -0.46
C TYR A 150 3.15 14.59 -0.90
N VAL A 151 4.03 13.63 -0.60
CA VAL A 151 3.91 12.19 -0.95
C VAL A 151 3.87 11.35 0.33
N PRO A 152 3.42 10.08 0.28
CA PRO A 152 3.40 9.23 1.46
C PRO A 152 4.79 9.10 2.05
N TYR A 153 4.85 8.95 3.38
CA TYR A 153 6.07 8.57 4.05
C TYR A 153 6.36 7.10 3.75
N THR A 154 7.42 6.86 2.98
CA THR A 154 7.91 5.53 2.64
C THR A 154 9.28 5.28 3.28
N ALA A 155 9.51 4.06 3.76
CA ALA A 155 10.79 3.66 4.35
C ALA A 155 10.90 2.15 4.55
N SER A 156 12.12 1.63 4.44
CA SER A 156 12.49 0.26 4.85
C SER A 156 11.67 -0.85 4.18
N ASN A 157 11.20 -0.62 2.96
CA ASN A 157 10.44 -1.59 2.19
C ASN A 157 11.37 -2.58 1.48
N LYS A 158 10.86 -3.74 1.07
CA LYS A 158 11.58 -4.71 0.24
C LYS A 158 10.84 -4.87 -1.07
N ILE A 159 11.48 -4.47 -2.17
CA ILE A 159 10.90 -4.57 -3.51
C ILE A 159 11.58 -5.71 -4.26
N TYR A 160 10.78 -6.63 -4.77
CA TYR A 160 11.25 -7.76 -5.57
C TYR A 160 10.81 -7.59 -7.02
N VAL A 161 11.75 -7.81 -7.93
CA VAL A 161 11.58 -7.63 -9.37
C VAL A 161 12.16 -8.84 -10.13
N PRO A 162 11.54 -9.27 -11.24
CA PRO A 162 11.78 -10.59 -11.82
C PRO A 162 13.08 -10.69 -12.64
N SER A 163 13.47 -9.63 -13.34
CA SER A 163 14.47 -9.69 -14.41
C SER A 163 15.66 -8.72 -14.24
N THR A 164 15.56 -7.78 -13.32
CA THR A 164 16.57 -6.77 -13.03
C THR A 164 16.39 -6.28 -11.60
N THR A 165 17.44 -5.80 -10.93
CA THR A 165 17.33 -5.05 -9.67
C THR A 165 17.33 -3.54 -9.89
N GLU A 166 17.36 -3.09 -11.14
CA GLU A 166 17.26 -1.68 -11.50
C GLU A 166 15.79 -1.26 -11.59
N VAL A 167 15.33 -0.54 -10.56
CA VAL A 167 14.00 0.08 -10.52
C VAL A 167 14.07 1.57 -10.80
N THR A 168 12.96 2.11 -11.31
CA THR A 168 12.80 3.53 -11.60
C THR A 168 11.70 4.15 -10.75
N PHE A 169 12.01 5.25 -10.08
CA PHE A 169 11.08 6.13 -9.38
C PHE A 169 10.85 7.38 -10.22
N ILE A 170 9.59 7.79 -10.36
CA ILE A 170 9.21 8.96 -11.15
C ILE A 170 8.78 10.08 -10.20
N CYS A 171 9.45 11.23 -10.30
CA CYS A 171 9.14 12.42 -9.50
C CYS A 171 9.59 13.68 -10.23
N LYS A 172 9.15 14.86 -9.80
CA LYS A 172 9.75 16.13 -10.24
C LYS A 172 10.96 16.46 -9.39
N VAL A 173 12.03 16.90 -10.04
CA VAL A 173 13.21 17.50 -9.40
C VAL A 173 13.32 18.92 -9.92
N ASN A 174 13.22 19.90 -9.02
CA ASN A 174 13.16 21.32 -9.39
C ASN A 174 12.09 21.61 -10.46
N GLY A 175 10.89 21.03 -10.29
CA GLY A 175 9.76 21.20 -11.19
C GLY A 175 9.83 20.43 -12.51
N THR A 176 10.92 19.72 -12.83
CA THR A 176 11.06 18.94 -14.06
C THR A 176 10.92 17.45 -13.78
N ARG A 177 10.12 16.74 -14.58
CA ARG A 177 9.93 15.28 -14.46
C ARG A 177 11.27 14.57 -14.65
N ALA A 178 11.63 13.74 -13.68
CA ALA A 178 12.85 12.94 -13.65
C ALA A 178 12.53 11.47 -13.40
N GLN A 179 13.43 10.62 -13.87
CA GLN A 179 13.49 9.19 -13.56
C GLN A 179 14.71 8.98 -12.67
N LEU A 180 14.49 8.44 -11.48
CA LEU A 180 15.51 8.27 -10.45
C LEU A 180 15.67 6.78 -10.17
N ASN A 181 16.90 6.29 -10.10
CA ASN A 181 17.16 4.98 -9.53
C ASN A 181 17.01 5.02 -7.99
N LEU A 182 17.06 3.86 -7.32
CA LEU A 182 16.91 3.78 -5.86
C LEU A 182 17.92 4.66 -5.10
N GLN A 183 19.19 4.67 -5.52
CA GLN A 183 20.22 5.47 -4.84
C GLN A 183 19.94 6.97 -4.95
N GLN A 184 19.54 7.44 -6.13
CA GLN A 184 19.15 8.83 -6.36
C GLN A 184 17.87 9.19 -5.60
N TRP A 185 16.89 8.29 -5.57
CA TRP A 185 15.66 8.46 -4.80
C TRP A 185 15.96 8.66 -3.31
N GLN A 186 16.78 7.78 -2.74
CA GLN A 186 17.22 7.86 -1.34
C GLN A 186 18.11 9.06 -1.03
N SER A 187 18.88 9.58 -1.99
CA SER A 187 19.70 10.78 -1.76
C SER A 187 18.87 12.05 -1.55
N TYR A 188 17.60 12.07 -1.99
CA TYR A 188 16.63 13.12 -1.64
C TYR A 188 15.95 12.89 -0.28
N GLY A 189 16.34 11.86 0.48
CA GLY A 189 15.75 11.52 1.78
C GLY A 189 14.44 10.71 1.67
N LEU A 190 14.14 10.16 0.50
CA LEU A 190 12.91 9.42 0.22
C LEU A 190 13.13 7.91 0.30
N ASP A 191 12.18 7.19 0.88
CA ASP A 191 12.19 5.72 0.95
C ASP A 191 13.48 5.13 1.50
N LEU A 192 13.99 5.75 2.58
CA LEU A 192 15.25 5.38 3.20
C LEU A 192 15.19 3.95 3.76
N GLY A 193 16.26 3.19 3.50
CA GLY A 193 16.39 1.81 3.95
C GLY A 193 15.68 0.78 3.07
N THR A 194 14.93 1.22 2.05
CA THR A 194 14.32 0.30 1.09
C THR A 194 15.39 -0.42 0.26
N THR A 195 15.19 -1.71 0.01
CA THR A 195 16.05 -2.54 -0.83
C THR A 195 15.30 -3.10 -2.03
N VAL A 196 16.06 -3.44 -3.08
CA VAL A 196 15.54 -4.06 -4.30
C VAL A 196 16.30 -5.35 -4.57
N GLU A 197 15.57 -6.44 -4.75
CA GLU A 197 16.10 -7.80 -4.88
C GLU A 197 15.42 -8.56 -6.02
N PHE A 198 15.99 -9.70 -6.43
CA PHE A 198 15.35 -10.56 -7.42
C PHE A 198 14.18 -11.33 -6.80
N THR A 199 13.06 -11.41 -7.53
CA THR A 199 11.90 -12.20 -7.13
C THR A 199 12.29 -13.64 -6.81
N PRO A 200 12.04 -14.14 -5.59
CA PRO A 200 12.36 -15.52 -5.22
C PRO A 200 11.38 -16.50 -5.86
N ASP A 201 11.65 -17.79 -5.68
CA ASP A 201 10.74 -18.83 -6.15
C ASP A 201 9.39 -18.80 -5.40
N VAL A 202 8.36 -19.36 -6.05
CA VAL A 202 6.99 -19.36 -5.53
C VAL A 202 6.86 -20.08 -4.18
N GLN A 203 7.67 -21.11 -3.90
CA GLN A 203 7.60 -21.81 -2.61
C GLN A 203 8.09 -20.92 -1.47
N THR A 204 9.16 -20.16 -1.70
CA THR A 204 9.63 -19.14 -0.75
C THR A 204 8.55 -18.10 -0.45
N ILE A 205 7.86 -17.60 -1.48
CA ILE A 205 6.77 -16.61 -1.35
C ILE A 205 5.60 -17.18 -0.53
N ILE A 206 5.19 -18.43 -0.81
CA ILE A 206 4.14 -19.12 -0.06
C ILE A 206 4.54 -19.30 1.41
N GLU A 207 5.81 -19.61 1.66
CA GLU A 207 6.30 -19.80 3.03
C GLU A 207 6.28 -18.49 3.84
N TRP A 208 6.59 -17.35 3.22
CA TRP A 208 6.41 -16.04 3.88
C TRP A 208 4.96 -15.81 4.30
N GLY A 209 4.00 -16.12 3.42
CA GLY A 209 2.57 -16.02 3.75
C GLY A 209 2.16 -16.95 4.89
N ARG A 210 2.70 -18.18 4.94
CA ARG A 210 2.47 -19.09 6.07
C ARG A 210 3.05 -18.53 7.36
N GLN A 211 4.29 -18.05 7.35
CA GLN A 211 4.95 -17.52 8.54
C GLN A 211 4.20 -16.31 9.11
N MET A 212 3.81 -15.37 8.25
CA MET A 212 3.00 -14.21 8.62
C MET A 212 1.67 -14.62 9.26
N LEU A 213 0.91 -15.51 8.61
CA LEU A 213 -0.45 -15.83 9.03
C LEU A 213 -0.54 -16.90 10.14
N GLN A 214 0.50 -17.72 10.33
CA GLN A 214 0.53 -18.80 11.32
C GLN A 214 1.41 -18.50 12.54
N GLY A 215 2.29 -17.49 12.46
CA GLY A 215 3.21 -17.10 13.54
C GLY A 215 2.53 -16.78 14.88
N GLN A 216 1.23 -16.47 14.88
CA GLN A 216 0.45 -16.25 16.11
C GLN A 216 0.11 -17.52 16.91
N LYS A 217 0.18 -18.73 16.33
CA LYS A 217 -0.19 -19.97 17.05
C LYS A 217 0.87 -20.50 18.01
N ARG A 218 2.09 -19.95 18.02
CA ARG A 218 3.18 -20.45 18.88
C ARG A 218 3.21 -19.87 20.30
N PHE A 219 2.38 -18.89 20.64
CA PHE A 219 2.36 -18.26 21.98
C PHE A 219 1.21 -18.73 22.89
N GLN A 220 0.46 -19.78 22.54
CA GLN A 220 -0.64 -20.29 23.39
C GLN A 220 -0.41 -21.66 24.02
N ASN A 221 0.78 -22.27 23.87
CA ASN A 221 1.10 -23.59 24.46
C ASN A 221 2.30 -23.54 25.41
N GLU A 222 2.40 -22.48 26.22
CA GLU A 222 3.25 -22.47 27.42
C GLU A 222 2.44 -21.92 28.59
N ASN A 223 1.67 -22.81 29.24
CA ASN A 223 1.20 -22.73 30.63
C ASN A 223 0.85 -24.14 31.11
#